data_AF-A0A1Q8T5G2-F1
#
_entry.id   AF-A0A1Q8T5G2-F1
#
_cell.length_a   1.000
_cell.length_b   1.000
_cell.length_c   1.000
_cell.angle_alpha   90.00
_cell.angle_beta   90.00
_cell.angle_gamma   90.00
#
_symmetry.space_group_name_H-M   'P 1'
#
loop_
_entity.id
_entity.type
_entity.pdbx_description
1 polymer ?
#
loop_
_entity_poly.entity_id
_entity_poly.type
_entity_poly.pdbx_seq_one_letter_code
_entity_poly.pdbx_strand_id
1 'polypeptide(L)'
;MPVTQHAIRTLRQALLGLTIGCLATSALAAQDMPKNLRGTITEVSDDGFTVESTTDGSSHRVTIGDNTRLAAVSESSLDEIEKGTFIGTANMPGEDGQPAKALEMVIFPDSMKGTGEGDYPWDMPRGATQGGSGGEKLGGSGSGSTMTNGTVSATDASDAKSGDTGGKMGGASSGSTMTNGTVDNAADEDGMMTLTVDYGDGSKQIRVPSDVPTVKVSKGSKDDLEKGAAVFVAGDIDQDPIQAKAVIVGRDGTIPPM
;
A
#
# COMPACT_ATOMS: atom_id res chain seq x y z
N MET A 1 50.98 58.94 -17.73
CA MET A 1 50.35 59.97 -16.85
C MET A 1 50.04 61.16 -17.74
N PRO A 2 48.87 61.86 -17.69
CA PRO A 2 47.88 62.05 -16.60
C PRO A 2 46.52 61.36 -16.91
N VAL A 3 45.58 61.01 -16.03
CA VAL A 3 44.90 61.59 -14.85
C VAL A 3 43.92 62.72 -15.16
N THR A 4 42.68 62.55 -14.65
CA THR A 4 41.58 63.53 -14.44
C THR A 4 40.84 64.02 -15.70
N GLN A 5 39.50 64.21 -15.74
CA GLN A 5 38.51 64.48 -14.70
C GLN A 5 37.07 64.29 -15.24
N HIS A 6 36.12 64.14 -14.31
CA HIS A 6 34.68 63.96 -14.48
C HIS A 6 33.98 65.05 -15.30
N ALA A 7 32.87 64.72 -15.98
CA ALA A 7 31.60 65.45 -15.84
C ALA A 7 30.43 64.76 -16.58
N ILE A 8 29.34 64.68 -15.84
CA ILE A 8 28.01 64.13 -16.12
C ILE A 8 27.24 65.00 -17.14
N ARG A 9 26.51 64.39 -18.09
CA ARG A 9 25.25 64.94 -18.64
C ARG A 9 24.42 63.93 -19.47
N THR A 10 23.31 63.51 -18.86
CA THR A 10 21.95 63.34 -19.43
C THR A 10 21.63 62.34 -20.56
N LEU A 11 21.05 61.20 -20.15
CA LEU A 11 19.67 60.74 -20.38
C LEU A 11 19.15 60.51 -21.83
N ARG A 12 18.90 59.23 -22.19
CA ARG A 12 17.60 58.69 -22.70
C ARG A 12 17.65 57.17 -23.01
N GLN A 13 16.70 56.41 -22.42
CA GLN A 13 16.04 55.17 -22.91
C GLN A 13 16.85 53.85 -22.85
N ALA A 14 16.36 52.65 -22.49
CA ALA A 14 15.05 52.11 -22.06
C ALA A 14 15.21 50.65 -21.53
N LEU A 15 14.20 50.14 -20.79
CA LEU A 15 13.91 48.74 -20.33
C LEU A 15 14.86 48.13 -19.27
N LEU A 16 14.49 47.80 -18.01
CA LEU A 16 13.32 47.09 -17.44
C LEU A 16 13.15 45.67 -18.03
N GLY A 17 13.22 44.55 -17.31
CA GLY A 17 13.29 44.33 -15.88
C GLY A 17 13.52 42.84 -15.52
N LEU A 18 13.83 42.66 -14.24
CA LEU A 18 13.91 41.44 -13.44
C LEU A 18 12.86 40.37 -13.78
N THR A 19 13.30 39.15 -14.12
CA THR A 19 12.48 37.95 -13.99
C THR A 19 13.23 36.87 -13.22
N ILE A 20 12.69 36.61 -12.04
CA ILE A 20 13.02 35.58 -11.06
C ILE A 20 12.96 34.20 -11.72
N GLY A 21 14.07 33.46 -11.65
CA GLY A 21 14.13 32.06 -12.05
C GLY A 21 13.26 31.23 -11.11
N CYS A 22 12.06 30.90 -11.55
CA CYS A 22 11.17 29.96 -10.89
C CYS A 22 11.76 28.54 -11.09
N LEU A 23 12.52 28.07 -10.11
CA LEU A 23 12.84 26.65 -9.99
C LEU A 23 11.54 25.93 -9.64
N ALA A 24 10.88 25.39 -10.65
CA ALA A 24 9.77 24.48 -10.48
C ALA A 24 10.28 23.22 -9.77
N THR A 25 10.09 23.17 -8.46
CA THR A 25 10.07 21.90 -7.72
C THR A 25 8.88 21.13 -8.28
N SER A 26 9.14 20.14 -9.14
CA SER A 26 8.16 19.11 -9.45
C SER A 26 7.87 18.37 -8.15
N ALA A 27 6.80 18.78 -7.45
CA ALA A 27 6.17 17.94 -6.46
C ALA A 27 5.82 16.63 -7.17
N LEU A 28 6.39 15.51 -6.71
CA LEU A 28 5.81 14.22 -7.03
C LEU A 28 4.37 14.32 -6.53
N ALA A 29 3.41 14.33 -7.46
CA ALA A 29 2.02 14.10 -7.10
C ALA A 29 2.01 12.80 -6.30
N ALA A 30 1.69 12.89 -5.01
CA ALA A 30 1.31 11.73 -4.24
C ALA A 30 0.26 11.02 -5.10
N GLN A 31 0.57 9.79 -5.52
CA GLN A 31 -0.41 8.95 -6.17
C GLN A 31 -1.57 8.87 -5.18
N ASP A 32 -2.70 9.46 -5.57
CA ASP A 32 -3.94 9.44 -4.80
C ASP A 32 -4.44 8.01 -4.82
N MET A 33 -3.83 7.17 -3.97
CA MET A 33 -4.28 5.81 -3.73
C MET A 33 -5.70 5.94 -3.20
N PRO A 34 -6.66 5.16 -3.71
CA PRO A 34 -8.00 5.14 -3.14
C PRO A 34 -7.85 4.80 -1.66
N LYS A 35 -7.99 5.80 -0.80
CA LYS A 35 -8.03 5.54 0.63
C LYS A 35 -9.31 4.74 0.86
N ASN A 36 -9.20 3.66 1.59
CA ASN A 36 -10.29 2.74 1.89
C ASN A 36 -10.98 3.13 3.19
N LEU A 37 -12.27 2.86 3.29
CA LEU A 37 -13.05 3.01 4.50
C LEU A 37 -13.46 1.62 4.99
N ARG A 38 -13.05 1.28 6.21
CA ARG A 38 -13.49 0.09 6.94
C ARG A 38 -14.40 0.50 8.08
N GLY A 39 -15.50 -0.22 8.29
CA GLY A 39 -16.43 0.17 9.35
C GLY A 39 -17.64 -0.73 9.51
N THR A 40 -18.58 -0.25 10.32
CA THR A 40 -19.89 -0.89 10.53
C THR A 40 -20.99 0.00 9.96
N ILE A 41 -21.94 -0.60 9.22
CA ILE A 41 -23.09 0.13 8.70
C ILE A 41 -24.01 0.55 9.86
N THR A 42 -24.23 1.84 10.04
CA THR A 42 -25.09 2.38 11.11
C THR A 42 -26.50 2.72 10.63
N GLU A 43 -26.63 3.07 9.35
CA GLU A 43 -27.88 3.44 8.69
C GLU A 43 -27.86 3.03 7.21
N VAL A 44 -29.03 2.70 6.66
CA VAL A 44 -29.21 2.29 5.27
C VAL A 44 -30.30 3.15 4.65
N SER A 45 -30.11 3.55 3.39
CA SER A 45 -31.01 4.38 2.60
C SER A 45 -31.11 3.84 1.17
N ASP A 46 -32.05 4.35 0.37
CA ASP A 46 -32.26 3.87 -1.00
C ASP A 46 -31.02 4.07 -1.92
N ASP A 47 -30.27 5.13 -1.65
CA ASP A 47 -29.14 5.60 -2.46
C ASP A 47 -27.76 5.26 -1.85
N GLY A 48 -27.73 4.60 -0.69
CA GLY A 48 -26.48 4.34 0.02
C GLY A 48 -26.64 4.02 1.50
N PHE A 49 -25.60 4.26 2.30
CA PHE A 49 -25.55 3.88 3.70
C PHE A 49 -24.56 4.77 4.48
N THR A 50 -24.68 4.77 5.81
CA THR A 50 -23.73 5.44 6.70
C THR A 50 -22.85 4.38 7.36
N VAL A 51 -21.55 4.67 7.45
CA VAL A 51 -20.53 3.81 8.05
C VAL A 51 -19.90 4.51 9.23
N GLU A 52 -19.83 3.83 10.37
CA GLU A 52 -18.93 4.21 11.46
C GLU A 52 -17.56 3.55 11.21
N SER A 53 -16.54 4.38 11.02
CA SER A 53 -15.18 3.96 10.72
C SER A 53 -14.55 3.24 11.91
N THR A 54 -13.97 2.06 11.67
CA THR A 54 -13.23 1.32 12.71
C THR A 54 -11.89 1.96 13.06
N THR A 55 -11.39 2.88 12.23
CA THR A 55 -10.07 3.51 12.42
C THR A 55 -10.13 4.66 13.40
N ASP A 56 -11.18 5.48 13.32
CA ASP A 56 -11.29 6.75 14.07
C ASP A 56 -12.67 6.98 14.72
N GLY A 57 -13.64 6.07 14.50
CA GLY A 57 -15.01 6.20 15.01
C GLY A 57 -15.84 7.27 14.31
N SER A 58 -15.34 7.89 13.24
CA SER A 58 -16.05 8.91 12.48
C SER A 58 -17.19 8.28 11.67
N SER A 59 -18.29 9.03 11.52
CA SER A 59 -19.41 8.63 10.66
C SER A 59 -19.24 9.19 9.25
N HIS A 60 -19.32 8.32 8.25
CA HIS A 60 -19.18 8.67 6.84
C HIS A 60 -20.42 8.24 6.06
N ARG A 61 -20.98 9.15 5.26
CA ARG A 61 -22.06 8.80 4.31
C ARG A 61 -21.44 8.24 3.05
N VAL A 62 -21.99 7.14 2.56
CA VAL A 62 -21.56 6.45 1.35
C VAL A 62 -22.74 6.38 0.38
N THR A 63 -22.50 6.71 -0.89
CA THR A 63 -23.47 6.58 -1.97
C THR A 63 -23.09 5.45 -2.92
N ILE A 64 -24.10 4.74 -3.43
CA ILE A 64 -23.95 3.64 -4.38
C ILE A 64 -24.58 4.07 -5.70
N GLY A 65 -23.79 4.07 -6.78
CA GLY A 65 -24.27 4.29 -8.14
C GLY A 65 -24.36 2.99 -8.94
N ASP A 66 -24.85 3.09 -10.17
CA ASP A 66 -25.01 1.94 -11.08
C ASP A 66 -23.69 1.23 -11.41
N ASN A 67 -22.57 1.95 -11.31
CA ASN A 67 -21.22 1.43 -11.57
C ASN A 67 -20.52 0.90 -10.30
N THR A 68 -21.15 1.02 -9.12
CA THR A 68 -20.56 0.54 -7.88
C THR A 68 -20.58 -0.99 -7.89
N ARG A 69 -19.40 -1.60 -7.70
CA ARG A 69 -19.26 -3.06 -7.62
C ARG A 69 -19.64 -3.51 -6.21
N LEU A 70 -20.67 -4.35 -6.09
CA LEU A 70 -21.07 -4.97 -4.83
C LEU A 70 -20.58 -6.42 -4.76
N ALA A 71 -19.88 -6.74 -3.68
CA ALA A 71 -19.46 -8.08 -3.32
C ALA A 71 -19.84 -8.36 -1.86
N ALA A 72 -20.00 -9.63 -1.55
CA ALA A 72 -20.27 -10.10 -0.20
C ALA A 72 -19.25 -11.16 0.19
N VAL A 73 -18.87 -11.19 1.46
CA VAL A 73 -17.92 -12.18 2.00
C VAL A 73 -18.55 -12.97 3.13
N SER A 74 -18.21 -14.25 3.19
CA SER A 74 -18.54 -15.15 4.29
C SER A 74 -17.26 -15.84 4.77
N GLU A 75 -17.26 -16.29 6.03
CA GLU A 75 -16.18 -17.10 6.58
C GLU A 75 -15.87 -18.33 5.69
N SER A 76 -14.59 -18.67 5.59
CA SER A 76 -14.06 -19.80 4.82
C SER A 76 -12.81 -20.36 5.50
N SER A 77 -12.27 -21.48 5.01
CA SER A 77 -11.01 -22.05 5.52
C SER A 77 -9.94 -22.19 4.45
N LEU A 78 -8.69 -22.35 4.89
CA LEU A 78 -7.54 -22.64 4.03
C LEU A 78 -7.67 -23.99 3.30
N ASP A 79 -8.49 -24.91 3.81
CA ASP A 79 -8.71 -26.22 3.17
C ASP A 79 -9.39 -26.11 1.80
N GLU A 80 -10.06 -24.98 1.52
CA GLU A 80 -10.64 -24.69 0.20
C GLU A 80 -9.59 -24.15 -0.79
N ILE A 81 -8.35 -23.90 -0.36
CA ILE A 81 -7.29 -23.38 -1.21
C ILE A 81 -6.48 -24.54 -1.79
N GLU A 82 -6.78 -24.88 -3.03
CA GLU A 82 -6.03 -25.86 -3.81
C GLU A 82 -5.42 -25.25 -5.07
N LYS A 83 -4.59 -26.04 -5.78
CA LYS A 83 -4.07 -25.64 -7.08
C LYS A 83 -5.22 -25.27 -8.04
N GLY A 84 -5.11 -24.11 -8.67
CA GLY A 84 -6.11 -23.56 -9.57
C GLY A 84 -7.13 -22.65 -8.88
N THR A 85 -7.10 -22.54 -7.55
CA THR A 85 -7.96 -21.59 -6.81
C THR A 85 -7.51 -20.16 -7.09
N PHE A 86 -8.46 -19.26 -7.33
CA PHE A 86 -8.16 -17.84 -7.47
C PHE A 86 -8.31 -17.17 -6.11
N ILE A 87 -7.23 -16.53 -5.65
CA ILE A 87 -7.13 -15.93 -4.34
C ILE A 87 -6.74 -14.46 -4.42
N GLY A 88 -7.09 -13.72 -3.38
CA GLY A 88 -6.47 -12.44 -3.03
C GLY A 88 -5.88 -12.53 -1.65
N THR A 89 -4.73 -11.89 -1.42
CA THR A 89 -4.08 -11.87 -0.10
C THR A 89 -3.38 -10.56 0.13
N ALA A 90 -3.66 -9.93 1.26
CA ALA A 90 -2.81 -8.86 1.77
C ALA A 90 -1.57 -9.50 2.42
N ASN A 91 -0.40 -9.04 2.01
CA ASN A 91 0.89 -9.60 2.40
C ASN A 91 1.79 -8.52 2.96
N MET A 92 2.53 -8.86 4.02
CA MET A 92 3.72 -8.11 4.41
C MET A 92 4.97 -8.72 3.77
N PRO A 93 6.02 -7.90 3.56
CA PRO A 93 7.35 -8.43 3.28
C PRO A 93 7.75 -9.48 4.32
N GLY A 94 8.39 -10.57 3.89
CA GLY A 94 8.95 -11.55 4.80
C GLY A 94 10.15 -10.99 5.57
N GLU A 95 10.38 -11.51 6.77
CA GLU A 95 11.56 -11.20 7.56
C GLU A 95 12.79 -11.89 6.96
N ASP A 96 13.96 -11.25 7.01
CA ASP A 96 15.26 -11.84 6.66
C ASP A 96 15.31 -12.57 5.30
N GLY A 97 14.63 -12.03 4.28
CA GLY A 97 14.60 -12.59 2.93
C GLY A 97 13.65 -13.78 2.75
N GLN A 98 12.84 -14.10 3.76
CA GLN A 98 11.76 -15.07 3.64
C GLN A 98 10.71 -14.61 2.62
N PRO A 99 9.91 -15.54 2.06
CA PRO A 99 8.75 -15.18 1.26
C PRO A 99 7.77 -14.30 2.04
N ALA A 100 6.96 -13.54 1.30
CA ALA A 100 5.94 -12.66 1.86
C ALA A 100 5.01 -13.43 2.81
N LYS A 101 4.53 -12.77 3.86
CA LYS A 101 3.64 -13.40 4.84
C LYS A 101 2.22 -12.86 4.65
N ALA A 102 1.26 -13.76 4.43
CA ALA A 102 -0.15 -13.42 4.34
C ALA A 102 -0.67 -12.91 5.69
N LEU A 103 -1.52 -11.91 5.62
CA LEU A 103 -2.27 -11.35 6.74
C LEU A 103 -3.76 -11.67 6.66
N GLU A 104 -4.25 -11.93 5.46
CA GLU A 104 -5.62 -12.33 5.19
C GLU A 104 -5.68 -13.14 3.89
N MET A 105 -6.65 -14.03 3.81
CA MET A 105 -6.93 -14.79 2.61
C MET A 105 -8.35 -14.55 2.11
N VAL A 106 -8.46 -14.31 0.81
CA VAL A 106 -9.73 -14.11 0.12
C VAL A 106 -9.83 -15.13 -1.00
N ILE A 107 -10.82 -16.00 -0.95
CA ILE A 107 -11.10 -17.00 -1.98
C ILE A 107 -12.15 -16.42 -2.92
N PHE A 108 -11.83 -16.34 -4.21
CA PHE A 108 -12.76 -15.90 -5.24
C PHE A 108 -13.39 -17.10 -5.94
N PRO A 109 -14.68 -17.02 -6.33
CA PRO A 109 -15.29 -18.05 -7.13
C PRO A 109 -14.66 -18.07 -8.53
N ASP A 110 -14.69 -19.22 -9.20
CA ASP A 110 -14.13 -19.39 -10.55
C ASP A 110 -14.64 -18.35 -11.56
N SER A 111 -15.89 -17.90 -11.43
CA SER A 111 -16.49 -16.88 -12.28
C SER A 111 -15.86 -15.48 -12.13
N MET A 112 -15.04 -15.28 -11.10
CA MET A 112 -14.30 -14.05 -10.83
C MET A 112 -12.79 -14.17 -11.09
N LYS A 113 -12.32 -15.31 -11.64
CA LYS A 113 -10.92 -15.47 -12.06
C LYS A 113 -10.47 -14.33 -12.97
N GLY A 114 -9.25 -13.83 -12.72
CA GLY A 114 -8.67 -12.68 -13.44
C GLY A 114 -9.19 -11.32 -12.96
N THR A 115 -10.13 -11.26 -12.01
CA THR A 115 -10.62 -9.98 -11.47
C THR A 115 -9.52 -9.34 -10.63
N GLY A 116 -9.00 -8.20 -11.11
CA GLY A 116 -7.98 -7.45 -10.38
C GLY A 116 -6.71 -8.25 -10.12
N GLU A 117 -6.39 -9.21 -10.99
CA GLU A 117 -5.16 -9.99 -10.97
C GLU A 117 -3.93 -9.07 -10.98
N GLY A 118 -2.90 -9.40 -10.20
CA GLY A 118 -1.67 -8.61 -10.09
C GLY A 118 -1.17 -8.45 -8.65
N ASP A 119 -0.12 -7.67 -8.49
CA ASP A 119 0.47 -7.32 -7.18
C ASP A 119 0.51 -5.79 -6.98
N TYR A 120 -0.16 -5.32 -5.93
CA TYR A 120 -0.43 -3.89 -5.73
C TYR A 120 0.07 -3.44 -4.35
N PRO A 121 0.59 -2.20 -4.20
CA PRO A 121 0.75 -1.60 -2.87
C PRO A 121 -0.59 -1.59 -2.12
N TRP A 122 -0.58 -1.95 -0.84
CA TRP A 122 -1.79 -2.05 -0.02
C TRP A 122 -1.62 -1.31 1.30
N ASP A 123 -2.63 -0.50 1.66
CA ASP A 123 -2.64 0.27 2.90
C ASP A 123 -3.22 -0.59 4.03
N MET A 124 -2.33 -1.13 4.85
CA MET A 124 -2.68 -1.53 6.21
C MET A 124 -2.12 -0.47 7.14
N PRO A 125 -2.91 0.10 8.06
CA PRO A 125 -2.38 0.95 9.12
C PRO A 125 -1.29 0.16 9.87
N ARG A 126 -0.14 0.79 10.12
CA ARG A 126 0.89 0.24 11.02
C ARG A 126 0.23 -0.15 12.35
N GLY A 127 0.08 -1.45 12.58
CA GLY A 127 -0.55 -2.02 13.76
C GLY A 127 0.15 -3.30 14.21
N ALA A 128 1.48 -3.27 14.32
CA ALA A 128 2.25 -4.27 15.07
C ALA A 128 3.30 -3.54 15.92
N THR A 129 2.93 -3.31 17.17
CA THR A 129 3.80 -2.89 18.28
C THR A 129 5.04 -3.77 18.37
N GLN A 130 6.24 -3.18 18.23
CA GLN A 130 7.42 -3.67 18.92
C GLN A 130 7.55 -2.87 20.22
N GLY A 131 7.01 -3.44 21.30
CA GLY A 131 7.27 -2.99 22.67
C GLY A 131 8.62 -3.52 23.13
N GLY A 132 9.43 -2.66 23.77
CA GLY A 132 10.75 -3.07 24.23
C GLY A 132 11.63 -2.02 24.91
N SER A 133 11.10 -1.37 25.96
CA SER A 133 11.84 -1.00 27.19
C SER A 133 12.92 0.10 27.20
N GLY A 134 12.59 1.19 27.93
CA GLY A 134 13.51 1.97 28.78
C GLY A 134 14.46 2.94 28.07
N GLY A 135 14.70 4.17 28.50
CA GLY A 135 14.33 4.94 29.68
C GLY A 135 15.02 6.31 29.53
N GLU A 136 14.55 7.29 30.30
CA GLU A 136 15.32 8.44 30.74
C GLU A 136 15.73 9.51 29.70
N LYS A 137 14.87 10.54 29.66
CA LYS A 137 15.23 11.97 29.55
C LYS A 137 16.62 12.26 30.12
N LEU A 138 17.51 12.90 29.33
CA LEU A 138 18.35 14.06 29.71
C LEU A 138 19.16 14.54 28.48
N GLY A 139 19.32 15.86 28.35
CA GLY A 139 19.91 16.52 27.18
C GLY A 139 21.44 16.54 27.13
N GLY A 140 21.98 17.14 26.07
CA GLY A 140 23.41 17.49 26.02
C GLY A 140 23.96 17.57 24.60
N SER A 141 24.38 18.78 24.22
CA SER A 141 25.24 19.06 23.07
C SER A 141 26.62 18.40 23.26
N GLY A 142 27.24 17.87 22.20
CA GLY A 142 28.67 17.54 22.23
C GLY A 142 29.15 16.45 21.26
N SER A 143 30.08 16.84 20.38
CA SER A 143 30.96 15.96 19.60
C SER A 143 31.70 14.90 20.44
N GLY A 144 31.98 13.74 19.83
CA GLY A 144 32.96 12.79 20.36
C GLY A 144 33.15 11.54 19.48
N SER A 145 34.17 11.57 18.62
CA SER A 145 34.68 10.45 17.82
C SER A 145 35.40 9.39 18.67
N THR A 146 35.46 8.11 18.22
CA THR A 146 36.59 7.13 18.24
C THR A 146 36.05 5.68 18.16
N MET A 147 36.64 4.64 17.54
CA MET A 147 37.79 4.44 16.62
C MET A 147 37.61 3.15 15.80
N THR A 148 38.28 3.19 14.64
CA THR A 148 38.71 2.15 13.68
C THR A 148 39.47 0.95 14.27
N ASN A 149 39.43 -0.20 13.57
CA ASN A 149 40.60 -1.07 13.38
C ASN A 149 40.60 -1.66 11.95
N GLY A 150 41.67 -1.43 11.19
CA GLY A 150 41.83 -1.82 9.78
C GLY A 150 42.98 -2.81 9.54
N THR A 151 43.31 -3.01 8.24
CA THR A 151 44.64 -3.28 7.61
C THR A 151 44.50 -4.23 6.40
N VAL A 152 44.96 -4.00 5.15
CA VAL A 152 45.66 -2.91 4.45
C VAL A 152 45.58 -3.11 2.91
N SER A 153 45.59 -1.98 2.19
CA SER A 153 46.35 -1.58 0.98
C SER A 153 46.59 -2.53 -0.21
N ALA A 154 46.27 -2.09 -1.44
CA ALA A 154 47.24 -1.38 -2.29
C ALA A 154 46.67 -0.88 -3.66
N THR A 155 46.99 0.38 -3.96
CA THR A 155 47.34 1.01 -5.26
C THR A 155 46.36 1.16 -6.43
N ASP A 156 46.14 2.42 -6.80
CA ASP A 156 45.73 2.90 -8.12
C ASP A 156 46.69 2.46 -9.24
N ALA A 157 46.14 1.90 -10.32
CA ALA A 157 46.71 1.91 -11.66
C ALA A 157 45.61 1.67 -12.72
N SER A 158 45.41 2.68 -13.56
CA SER A 158 45.02 2.67 -14.99
C SER A 158 44.33 1.44 -15.61
N ASP A 159 43.21 1.74 -16.30
CA ASP A 159 42.69 1.07 -17.50
C ASP A 159 42.39 -0.44 -17.44
N ALA A 160 41.11 -0.79 -17.17
CA ALA A 160 40.47 -1.93 -17.83
C ALA A 160 38.94 -1.91 -17.68
N LYS A 161 38.28 -1.67 -18.81
CA LYS A 161 36.91 -2.02 -19.21
C LYS A 161 36.26 -3.16 -18.40
N SER A 162 35.16 -2.86 -17.71
CA SER A 162 34.14 -3.81 -17.24
C SER A 162 32.85 -3.00 -17.08
N GLY A 163 31.82 -3.22 -17.87
CA GLY A 163 30.97 -4.38 -17.71
C GLY A 163 29.67 -3.88 -17.09
N ASP A 164 28.80 -3.38 -17.97
CA ASP A 164 27.40 -3.08 -17.69
C ASP A 164 26.73 -4.30 -17.06
N THR A 165 26.38 -4.22 -15.78
CA THR A 165 25.23 -4.94 -15.21
C THR A 165 24.75 -4.14 -14.01
N GLY A 166 24.15 -2.98 -14.30
CA GLY A 166 23.30 -2.26 -13.34
C GLY A 166 22.01 -3.04 -13.10
N GLY A 167 22.11 -4.17 -12.40
CA GLY A 167 20.95 -4.85 -11.82
C GLY A 167 20.38 -3.98 -10.73
N LYS A 168 19.43 -3.11 -11.09
CA LYS A 168 18.59 -2.36 -10.18
C LYS A 168 17.79 -3.37 -9.34
N MET A 169 18.35 -3.82 -8.22
CA MET A 169 17.55 -4.47 -7.18
C MET A 169 16.53 -3.43 -6.73
N GLY A 170 15.27 -3.66 -7.14
CA GLY A 170 14.13 -2.82 -6.77
C GLY A 170 14.06 -2.73 -5.26
N GLY A 171 13.98 -1.50 -4.74
CA GLY A 171 13.81 -1.25 -3.33
C GLY A 171 12.58 -1.99 -2.83
N ALA A 172 12.77 -2.83 -1.81
CA ALA A 172 11.69 -3.41 -1.05
C ALA A 172 10.81 -2.26 -0.55
N SER A 173 9.60 -2.14 -1.11
CA SER A 173 8.56 -1.31 -0.54
C SER A 173 8.31 -1.86 0.86
N SER A 174 8.66 -1.08 1.89
CA SER A 174 8.48 -1.46 3.30
C SER A 174 7.01 -1.41 3.74
N GLY A 175 6.07 -1.52 2.79
CA GLY A 175 4.63 -1.48 2.99
C GLY A 175 3.98 -2.81 2.59
N SER A 176 2.76 -3.03 3.06
CA SER A 176 1.97 -4.20 2.66
C SER A 176 1.64 -4.15 1.16
N THR A 177 1.36 -5.31 0.60
CA THR A 177 0.92 -5.49 -0.79
C THR A 177 -0.35 -6.34 -0.83
N MET A 178 -1.18 -6.19 -1.84
CA MET A 178 -2.29 -7.10 -2.12
C MET A 178 -1.96 -7.84 -3.41
N THR A 179 -1.88 -9.17 -3.32
CA THR A 179 -1.61 -10.05 -4.46
C THR A 179 -2.88 -10.82 -4.80
N ASN A 180 -3.34 -10.70 -6.04
CA ASN A 180 -4.47 -11.45 -6.57
C ASN A 180 -4.00 -12.34 -7.71
N GLY A 181 -4.29 -13.63 -7.64
CA GLY A 181 -3.78 -14.59 -8.61
C GLY A 181 -4.29 -16.01 -8.42
N THR A 182 -3.85 -16.90 -9.31
CA THR A 182 -4.17 -18.31 -9.28
C THR A 182 -3.08 -19.08 -8.51
N VAL A 183 -3.50 -19.98 -7.62
CA VAL A 183 -2.57 -20.87 -6.91
C VAL A 183 -1.99 -21.90 -7.88
N ASP A 184 -0.69 -21.83 -8.14
CA ASP A 184 0.03 -22.80 -8.95
C ASP A 184 0.44 -24.04 -8.15
N ASN A 185 0.77 -23.81 -6.87
CA ASN A 185 1.18 -24.82 -5.92
C ASN A 185 0.81 -24.40 -4.49
N ALA A 186 0.42 -25.40 -3.70
CA ALA A 186 0.13 -25.30 -2.28
C ALA A 186 0.90 -26.42 -1.56
N ALA A 187 1.75 -26.05 -0.60
CA ALA A 187 2.51 -26.99 0.20
C ALA A 187 2.37 -26.64 1.69
N ASP A 188 1.93 -27.59 2.49
CA ASP A 188 1.84 -27.44 3.93
C ASP A 188 3.07 -28.04 4.61
N GLU A 189 3.75 -27.24 5.41
CA GLU A 189 4.88 -27.67 6.22
C GLU A 189 4.73 -27.09 7.64
N ASP A 190 4.70 -27.96 8.65
CA ASP A 190 4.65 -27.59 10.07
C ASP A 190 3.57 -26.55 10.46
N GLY A 191 2.38 -26.63 9.86
CA GLY A 191 1.25 -25.73 10.16
C GLY A 191 1.36 -24.34 9.54
N MET A 192 2.27 -24.18 8.56
CA MET A 192 2.40 -23.01 7.70
C MET A 192 2.27 -23.45 6.25
N MET A 193 1.21 -22.99 5.59
CA MET A 193 0.98 -23.24 4.17
C MET A 193 1.87 -22.29 3.35
N THR A 194 2.57 -22.81 2.35
CA THR A 194 3.30 -21.99 1.36
C THR A 194 2.59 -22.09 0.02
N LEU A 195 2.07 -20.97 -0.44
CA LEU A 195 1.43 -20.82 -1.73
C LEU A 195 2.43 -20.26 -2.75
N THR A 196 2.45 -20.84 -3.94
CA THR A 196 2.99 -20.19 -5.14
C THR A 196 1.82 -19.65 -5.94
N VAL A 197 1.77 -18.33 -6.10
CA VAL A 197 0.65 -17.62 -6.72
C VAL A 197 1.13 -17.01 -8.03
N ASP A 198 0.50 -17.39 -9.13
CA ASP A 198 0.61 -16.74 -10.44
C ASP A 198 -0.38 -15.58 -10.50
N TYR A 199 0.14 -14.37 -10.63
CA TYR A 199 -0.67 -13.15 -10.75
C TYR A 199 -0.56 -12.54 -12.15
N GLY A 200 -0.32 -13.37 -13.16
CA GLY A 200 -0.41 -13.03 -14.59
C GLY A 200 0.89 -12.49 -15.16
N ASP A 201 1.40 -11.39 -14.62
CA ASP A 201 2.67 -10.78 -15.04
C ASP A 201 3.88 -11.23 -14.19
N GLY A 202 3.65 -12.09 -13.20
CA GLY A 202 4.67 -12.68 -12.36
C GLY A 202 4.14 -13.76 -11.43
N SER A 203 5.02 -14.27 -10.58
CA SER A 203 4.69 -15.27 -9.56
C SER A 203 5.34 -14.92 -8.23
N LYS A 204 4.65 -15.21 -7.12
CA LYS A 204 5.10 -14.91 -5.76
C LYS A 204 4.88 -16.11 -4.84
N GLN A 205 5.87 -16.38 -4.00
CA GLN A 205 5.70 -17.29 -2.87
C GLN A 205 5.17 -16.53 -1.65
N ILE A 206 4.17 -17.10 -1.01
CA ILE A 206 3.47 -16.51 0.12
C ILE A 206 3.34 -17.56 1.21
N ARG A 207 3.84 -17.23 2.40
CA ARG A 207 3.65 -18.03 3.61
C ARG A 207 2.37 -17.62 4.30
N VAL A 208 1.55 -18.59 4.62
CA VAL A 208 0.20 -18.43 5.11
C VAL A 208 0.12 -19.13 6.48
N PRO A 209 0.07 -18.36 7.57
CA PRO A 209 -0.18 -18.91 8.90
C PRO A 209 -1.52 -19.66 8.94
N SER A 210 -1.60 -20.74 9.71
CA SER A 210 -2.82 -21.55 9.85
C SER A 210 -3.99 -20.82 10.54
N ASP A 211 -3.71 -19.74 11.27
CA ASP A 211 -4.70 -18.90 11.94
C ASP A 211 -5.10 -17.66 11.14
N VAL A 212 -4.66 -17.55 9.88
CA VAL A 212 -4.98 -16.40 9.03
C VAL A 212 -6.49 -16.31 8.77
N PRO A 213 -7.11 -15.13 8.92
CA PRO A 213 -8.51 -14.93 8.54
C PRO A 213 -8.71 -15.27 7.07
N THR A 214 -9.66 -16.18 6.80
CA THR A 214 -9.96 -16.63 5.45
C THR A 214 -11.44 -16.41 5.16
N VAL A 215 -11.73 -15.75 4.05
CA VAL A 215 -13.11 -15.50 3.60
C VAL A 215 -13.31 -15.91 2.16
N LYS A 216 -14.56 -16.15 1.79
CA LYS A 216 -14.97 -16.44 0.41
C LYS A 216 -15.83 -15.32 -0.12
N VAL A 217 -15.49 -14.83 -1.30
CA VAL A 217 -16.24 -13.79 -2.01
C VAL A 217 -17.41 -14.42 -2.76
N SER A 218 -18.53 -13.70 -2.78
CA SER A 218 -19.68 -13.98 -3.62
C SER A 218 -20.23 -12.69 -4.21
N LYS A 219 -21.16 -12.81 -5.15
CA LYS A 219 -21.86 -11.65 -5.69
C LYS A 219 -22.65 -10.97 -4.57
N GLY A 220 -22.38 -9.68 -4.36
CA GLY A 220 -23.13 -8.84 -3.44
C GLY A 220 -24.36 -8.22 -4.11
N SER A 221 -25.27 -7.77 -3.26
CA SER A 221 -26.52 -7.12 -3.61
C SER A 221 -26.81 -5.98 -2.62
N LYS A 222 -27.77 -5.12 -2.94
CA LYS A 222 -28.20 -4.08 -1.98
C LYS A 222 -28.84 -4.68 -0.73
N ASP A 223 -29.41 -5.88 -0.82
CA ASP A 223 -30.03 -6.58 0.30
C ASP A 223 -29.00 -7.00 1.36
N ASP A 224 -27.71 -7.10 0.99
CA ASP A 224 -26.64 -7.39 1.94
C ASP A 224 -26.29 -6.17 2.81
N LEU A 225 -26.69 -4.97 2.41
CA LEU A 225 -26.41 -3.72 3.13
C LEU A 225 -27.38 -3.55 4.28
N GLU A 226 -27.09 -4.23 5.38
CA GLU A 226 -27.90 -4.17 6.59
C GLU A 226 -27.20 -3.39 7.70
N LYS A 227 -28.00 -2.73 8.55
CA LYS A 227 -27.48 -2.09 9.75
C LYS A 227 -26.79 -3.14 10.64
N GLY A 228 -25.56 -2.84 11.05
CA GLY A 228 -24.71 -3.71 11.85
C GLY A 228 -23.76 -4.57 11.03
N ALA A 229 -23.90 -4.63 9.70
CA ALA A 229 -22.97 -5.37 8.86
C ALA A 229 -21.60 -4.67 8.82
N ALA A 230 -20.54 -5.47 8.87
CA ALA A 230 -19.17 -4.99 8.64
C ALA A 230 -18.96 -4.74 7.14
N VAL A 231 -18.27 -3.65 6.79
CA VAL A 231 -18.12 -3.21 5.40
C VAL A 231 -16.73 -2.66 5.12
N PHE A 232 -16.25 -2.96 3.93
CA PHE A 232 -15.12 -2.29 3.29
C PHE A 232 -15.62 -1.50 2.08
N VAL A 233 -15.22 -0.23 1.98
CA VAL A 233 -15.58 0.68 0.89
C VAL A 233 -14.30 1.21 0.25
N ALA A 234 -14.15 0.95 -1.05
CA ALA A 234 -13.16 1.61 -1.88
C ALA A 234 -13.84 2.72 -2.69
N GLY A 235 -13.35 3.95 -2.57
CA GLY A 235 -13.97 5.11 -3.20
C GLY A 235 -13.09 6.35 -3.07
N ASP A 236 -13.65 7.50 -3.42
CA ASP A 236 -13.05 8.80 -3.11
C ASP A 236 -13.51 9.21 -1.71
N ILE A 237 -12.73 8.88 -0.68
CA ILE A 237 -13.14 9.11 0.72
C ILE A 237 -12.98 10.56 1.16
N ASP A 238 -12.30 11.38 0.36
CA ASP A 238 -12.14 12.80 0.66
C ASP A 238 -13.42 13.59 0.30
N GLN A 239 -14.41 12.93 -0.33
CA GLN A 239 -15.75 13.48 -0.59
C GLN A 239 -16.76 13.12 0.51
N ASP A 240 -17.74 14.01 0.74
CA ASP A 240 -18.94 13.75 1.54
C ASP A 240 -20.21 14.11 0.73
N PRO A 241 -21.06 13.13 0.36
CA PRO A 241 -20.92 11.70 0.64
C PRO A 241 -19.83 11.03 -0.20
N ILE A 242 -19.22 9.98 0.34
CA ILE A 242 -18.23 9.14 -0.34
C ILE A 242 -18.92 8.44 -1.51
N GLN A 243 -18.39 8.60 -2.72
CA GLN A 243 -18.86 7.86 -3.88
C GLN A 243 -18.14 6.51 -3.97
N ALA A 244 -18.86 5.42 -3.69
CA ALA A 244 -18.27 4.08 -3.67
C ALA A 244 -17.99 3.57 -5.09
N LYS A 245 -16.75 3.15 -5.33
CA LYS A 245 -16.36 2.40 -6.54
C LYS A 245 -16.58 0.89 -6.31
N ALA A 246 -16.26 0.41 -5.11
CA ALA A 246 -16.55 -0.95 -4.69
C ALA A 246 -16.98 -0.98 -3.22
N VAL A 247 -17.91 -1.87 -2.90
CA VAL A 247 -18.35 -2.16 -1.54
C VAL A 247 -18.31 -3.67 -1.34
N ILE A 248 -17.68 -4.08 -0.25
CA ILE A 248 -17.64 -5.48 0.18
C ILE A 248 -18.27 -5.56 1.56
N VAL A 249 -19.34 -6.34 1.66
CA VAL A 249 -20.12 -6.48 2.88
C VAL A 249 -19.92 -7.87 3.47
N GLY A 250 -19.75 -7.91 4.79
CA GLY A 250 -19.69 -9.14 5.54
C GLY A 250 -21.06 -9.75 5.80
N ARG A 251 -21.26 -11.01 5.44
CA ARG A 251 -22.45 -11.79 5.81
C ARG A 251 -22.23 -12.54 7.12
N ASP A 252 -23.32 -12.77 7.85
CA ASP A 252 -23.33 -13.60 9.07
C ASP A 252 -22.33 -13.13 10.14
N GLY A 253 -22.07 -11.81 10.19
CA GLY A 253 -21.10 -11.22 11.12
C GLY A 253 -19.63 -11.37 10.70
N THR A 254 -19.37 -11.93 9.51
CA THR A 254 -18.03 -11.98 8.91
C THR A 254 -17.50 -10.55 8.76
N ILE A 255 -16.26 -10.31 9.17
CA ILE A 255 -15.61 -9.02 8.93
C ILE A 255 -14.83 -9.13 7.63
N PRO A 256 -15.13 -8.30 6.61
CA PRO A 256 -14.30 -8.27 5.41
C PRO A 256 -12.84 -8.02 5.79
N PRO A 257 -11.90 -8.88 5.35
CA PRO A 257 -10.51 -8.74 5.76
C PRO A 257 -9.86 -7.46 5.20
N MET A 258 -10.36 -6.96 4.07
CA MET A 258 -9.82 -5.82 3.35
C MET A 258 -10.04 -4.46 4.01
#